data_AF-C9SEW2-F1
#
_entry.id   AF-C9SEW2-F1
#
_cell.length_a   1.000
_cell.length_b   1.000
_cell.length_c   1.000
_cell.angle_alpha   90.00
_cell.angle_beta   90.00
_cell.angle_gamma   90.00
#
_symmetry.space_group_name_H-M   'P 1'
#
loop_
_entity.id
_entity.type
_entity.pdbx_description
1 polymer ?
#
loop_
_entity_poly.entity_id
_entity_poly.type
_entity_poly.pdbx_seq_one_letter_code
_entity_poly.pdbx_strand_id
1 'polypeptide(L)' 'MVNTGKPSGGCKLCKLRRIKCDEAKPFCMKCKKAKRDCPGYSDPFEAKIRDQTQATIRRFRKMRGDTTGAESRISLPQQ' A
#
# COMPACT_ATOMS: atom_id res chain seq x y z
N MET A 1 -1.34 -5.75 -13.09
CA MET A 1 -0.47 -6.45 -12.12
C MET A 1 0.26 -5.38 -11.33
N VAL A 2 -0.04 -5.17 -10.05
CA VAL A 2 0.68 -4.15 -9.25
C VAL A 2 2.06 -4.69 -8.89
N ASN A 3 3.13 -4.00 -9.30
CA ASN A 3 4.48 -4.42 -8.95
C ASN A 3 4.64 -4.27 -7.42
N THR A 4 4.56 -5.40 -6.72
CA THR A 4 4.73 -5.47 -5.27
C THR A 4 6.19 -5.76 -4.97
N GLY A 5 7.07 -4.96 -5.57
CA GLY A 5 8.52 -5.06 -5.37
C GLY A 5 8.94 -4.68 -3.95
N LYS A 6 10.24 -4.79 -3.69
CA LYS A 6 10.86 -4.43 -2.41
C LYS A 6 10.42 -3.01 -2.01
N PRO A 7 9.89 -2.78 -0.79
CA PRO A 7 9.53 -1.44 -0.35
C PRO A 7 10.77 -0.54 -0.41
N SER A 8 10.58 0.70 -0.85
CA SER A 8 11.71 1.63 -0.97
C SER A 8 12.32 1.89 0.41
N GLY A 9 13.66 1.91 0.49
CA GLY A 9 14.40 2.23 1.73
C GLY A 9 14.30 3.69 2.15
N GLY A 10 13.57 4.53 1.40
CA GLY A 10 13.49 5.96 1.63
C GLY A 10 12.82 6.36 2.94
N CYS A 11 13.17 7.57 3.40
CA CYS A 11 12.61 8.20 4.58
C CYS A 11 11.07 8.36 4.46
N LYS A 12 10.33 8.37 5.58
CA LYS A 12 8.85 8.46 5.53
C LYS A 12 8.38 9.74 4.81
N LEU A 13 9.07 10.87 5.01
CA LEU A 13 8.75 12.13 4.35
C LEU A 13 8.99 12.06 2.83
N CYS A 14 10.07 11.41 2.41
CA CYS A 14 10.45 11.22 1.02
C CYS A 14 9.42 10.34 0.28
N LYS A 15 8.95 9.28 0.96
CA LYS A 15 7.86 8.43 0.49
C LYS A 15 6.55 9.19 0.36
N LEU A 16 6.21 10.01 1.36
CA LEU A 16 5.00 10.84 1.34
C LEU A 16 5.03 11.85 0.18
N ARG A 17 6.19 12.48 -0.03
CA ARG A 17 6.43 13.42 -1.16
C ARG A 17 6.62 12.72 -2.50
N ARG A 18 6.68 11.39 -2.54
CA ARG A 18 6.94 10.57 -3.74
C ARG A 18 8.20 10.98 -4.50
N ILE A 19 9.28 11.30 -3.77
CA ILE A 19 10.59 11.66 -4.33
C ILE A 19 11.66 10.63 -3.95
N LYS A 20 12.69 10.50 -4.79
CA LYS A 20 13.86 9.66 -4.49
C LYS A 20 14.54 10.14 -3.19
N CYS A 21 14.79 9.23 -2.26
CA CYS A 21 15.53 9.52 -1.03
C CYS A 21 17.02 9.28 -1.25
N ASP A 22 17.87 10.09 -0.63
CA ASP A 22 19.34 9.93 -0.70
C ASP A 22 19.89 9.02 0.43
N GLU A 23 19.00 8.47 1.28
CA GLU A 23 19.28 7.50 2.36
C GLU A 23 20.39 7.87 3.36
N ALA A 24 20.83 9.13 3.38
CA ALA A 24 21.80 9.67 4.32
C ALA A 24 21.28 9.63 5.78
N LYS A 25 22.13 9.17 6.71
CA LYS A 25 21.83 9.13 8.16
C LYS A 25 22.63 10.23 8.88
N PRO A 26 22.07 10.92 9.88
CA PRO A 26 20.74 10.74 10.51
C PRO A 26 19.56 11.37 9.75
N PHE A 27 19.81 12.42 8.95
CA PHE A 27 18.78 13.13 8.17
C PHE A 27 19.07 13.05 6.67
N CYS A 28 18.01 12.84 5.87
CA CYS A 28 18.14 12.82 4.42
C CYS A 28 18.53 14.21 3.88
N MET A 29 19.36 14.29 2.83
CA MET A 29 19.82 15.58 2.28
C MET A 29 18.65 16.45 1.78
N LYS A 30 17.62 15.84 1.19
CA LYS A 30 16.40 16.54 0.78
C LYS A 30 15.60 17.11 1.95
N CYS A 31 15.61 16.42 3.09
CA CYS A 31 14.96 16.85 4.33
C CYS A 31 15.70 18.05 4.90
N LYS A 32 17.04 17.97 4.94
CA LYS A 32 17.94 19.06 5.37
C LYS A 32 17.78 20.31 4.50
N LYS A 33 17.79 20.15 3.18
CA LYS A 33 17.55 21.26 2.22
C LYS A 33 16.15 21.87 2.37
N ALA A 34 15.14 21.05 2.62
CA ALA A 34 13.78 21.51 2.86
C ALA A 34 13.56 22.12 4.24
N LYS A 35 14.57 22.14 5.13
CA LYS A 35 14.47 22.59 6.53
C LYS A 35 13.31 21.90 7.27
N ARG A 36 13.14 20.59 7.05
CA ARG A 36 12.12 19.76 7.70
C ARG A 36 12.78 18.65 8.51
N ASP A 37 12.21 18.34 9.66
CA ASP A 37 12.61 17.19 10.47
C ASP A 37 12.34 15.88 9.72
N CYS A 38 13.34 15.00 9.68
CA CYS A 38 13.18 13.69 9.09
C CYS A 38 12.59 12.76 10.14
N PRO A 39 11.37 12.23 9.95
CA PRO A 39 10.76 11.25 10.87
C PRO A 39 11.43 9.86 10.81
N GLY A 40 12.64 9.77 10.23
CA GLY A 40 13.39 8.54 10.06
C GLY A 40 12.98 7.68 8.87
N TYR A 41 13.58 6.50 8.83
CA TYR A 41 13.40 5.46 7.82
C TYR A 41 12.38 4.43 8.34
N SER A 42 11.52 3.91 7.47
CA SER A 42 10.67 2.77 7.83
C SER A 42 11.53 1.52 7.91
N ASP A 43 11.25 0.66 8.89
CA ASP A 43 11.97 -0.60 9.03
C ASP A 43 11.69 -1.52 7.82
N PRO A 44 12.72 -2.11 7.21
CA PRO A 44 12.54 -2.98 6.04
C PRO A 44 11.79 -4.29 6.37
N PHE A 45 11.65 -4.65 7.65
CA PHE A 45 10.93 -5.84 8.11
C PHE A 45 9.47 -5.57 8.50
N GLU A 46 8.95 -4.34 8.37
CA GLU A 46 7.51 -4.11 8.47
C GLU A 46 6.80 -4.79 7.29
N ALA A 47 6.43 -6.06 7.50
CA ALA A 47 5.68 -6.87 6.55
C ALA A 47 4.31 -6.25 6.34
N LYS A 48 4.11 -5.60 5.18
CA LYS A 48 2.79 -5.10 4.80
C LYS A 48 1.94 -6.25 4.28
N ILE A 49 1.24 -6.94 5.18
CA ILE A 49 0.27 -7.99 4.82
C ILE A 49 -0.82 -7.35 3.95
N ARG A 50 -0.98 -7.85 2.72
CA ARG A 50 -2.06 -7.44 1.82
C ARG A 50 -3.04 -8.58 1.72
N ASP A 51 -4.29 -8.33 2.10
CA ASP A 51 -5.37 -9.28 1.86
C ASP A 51 -5.63 -9.40 0.35
N GLN A 52 -5.45 -10.60 -0.19
CA GLN A 52 -5.73 -10.92 -1.60
C GLN A 52 -7.10 -11.58 -1.81
N THR A 53 -7.88 -11.78 -0.73
CA THR A 53 -9.12 -12.56 -0.74
C THR A 53 -10.08 -12.07 -1.82
N GLN A 54 -10.32 -10.76 -1.89
CA GLN A 54 -11.22 -10.20 -2.92
C GLN A 54 -10.73 -10.40 -4.35
N ALA A 55 -9.41 -10.30 -4.59
CA ALA A 55 -8.84 -10.49 -5.92
C ALA A 55 -8.99 -11.94 -6.39
N THR A 56 -8.80 -12.90 -5.47
CA THR A 56 -9.01 -14.33 -5.72
C THR A 56 -10.48 -14.64 -5.99
N ILE A 57 -11.40 -14.11 -5.18
CA ILE A 57 -12.85 -14.29 -5.39
C ILE A 57 -13.27 -13.77 -6.78
N ARG A 58 -12.82 -12.57 -7.16
CA ARG A 58 -13.14 -11.98 -8.48
C ARG A 58 -12.61 -12.83 -9.63
N ARG A 59 -11.36 -13.34 -9.53
CA ARG A 59 -10.78 -14.23 -10.54
C ARG A 59 -11.59 -15.52 -10.69
N PHE A 60 -12.02 -16.11 -9.58
CA PHE A 60 -12.80 -17.34 -9.60
C PHE A 60 -14.20 -17.14 -10.20
N ARG A 61 -14.90 -16.04 -9.86
CA ARG A 61 -16.18 -15.67 -10.49
C ARG A 61 -16.04 -15.47 -11.99
N LYS A 62 -14.98 -14.77 -12.44
CA LYS A 62 -14.70 -14.55 -13.86
C LYS A 62 -14.42 -15.87 -14.62
N MET A 63 -13.67 -16.81 -14.02
CA MET A 63 -13.42 -18.13 -14.64
C MET A 63 -14.70 -18.95 -14.83
N ARG A 64 -15.64 -18.88 -13.87
CA ARG A 64 -16.91 -19.61 -13.96
C ARG A 64 -17.89 -19.04 -14.98
N GLY A 65 -17.56 -17.94 -15.66
CA GLY A 65 -18.45 -17.33 -16.66
C GLY A 65 -19.75 -16.80 -16.06
N ASP A 66 -19.73 -16.44 -14.77
CA ASP A 66 -20.91 -16.01 -14.05
C ASP A 66 -21.24 -14.56 -14.43
N THR A 67 -22.07 -14.39 -15.46
CA THR A 67 -22.63 -13.09 -15.89
C THR A 67 -23.86 -12.68 -15.09
N THR A 68 -24.08 -13.24 -13.90
CA THR A 68 -25.21 -12.81 -13.08
C THR A 68 -24.83 -11.59 -12.25
N GLY A 69 -25.15 -10.42 -12.80
CA GLY A 69 -25.51 -9.29 -11.97
C GLY A 69 -26.70 -9.68 -11.11
N ALA A 70 -26.45 -9.97 -9.84
CA ALA A 70 -27.50 -10.19 -8.86
C ALA A 70 -27.23 -9.28 -7.66
N GLU A 71 -27.70 -8.05 -7.82
CA GLU A 71 -28.17 -7.21 -6.73
C GLU A 71 -28.98 -8.09 -5.77
N SER A 72 -28.50 -8.27 -4.54
CA SER A 72 -29.30 -8.82 -3.47
C SER A 72 -29.03 -8.03 -2.21
N ARG A 73 -29.98 -7.13 -1.97
CA ARG A 73 -30.23 -6.43 -0.72
C ARG A 73 -30.21 -7.47 0.40
N ILE A 74 -29.16 -7.47 1.20
CA ILE A 74 -29.19 -8.14 2.49
C ILE A 74 -29.79 -7.13 3.44
N SER A 75 -31.11 -7.24 3.62
CA SER A 75 -31.82 -6.63 4.73
C SER A 75 -31.16 -7.10 6.03
N LEU A 76 -30.57 -6.17 6.79
CA LEU A 76 -30.13 -6.43 8.15
C LEU A 76 -31.34 -6.87 9.00
N PRO A 77 -31.28 -7.99 9.74
CA PRO A 77 -32.14 -8.17 10.89
C PRO A 77 -31.63 -7.25 12.01
N GLN A 78 -32.45 -6.28 12.41
CA GLN A 78 -32.25 -5.56 13.66
C GLN A 78 -32.54 -6.51 14.82
N GLN A 79 -31.60 -6.61 15.76
CA GLN A 79 -31.87 -6.81 17.19
C GLN A 79 -31.01 -5.80 17.95
#